data_AF-A0A3R7P002-F1
#
_entry.id   AF-A0A3R7P002-F1
#
_cell.length_a   1.000
_cell.length_b   1.000
_cell.length_c   1.000
_cell.angle_alpha   90.00
_cell.angle_beta   90.00
_cell.angle_gamma   90.00
#
_symmetry.space_group_name_H-M   'P 1'
#
loop_
_entity.id
_entity.type
_entity.pdbx_description
1 polymer ?
#
loop_
_entity_poly.entity_id
_entity_poly.type
_entity_poly.pdbx_seq_one_letter_code
_entity_poly.pdbx_strand_id
1 'polypeptide(L)'
;MTSASACPLCKRPFGLFLWRHECGYCKKTVCDDCAPKVKDHRQCSACAARVKQQQQTQQPRRTSNPASAEGERAARMRAAEERMKAAQQRGRPQSRGGQAPVLPVAEPASRMSQQQQCYTGASPSPQADVPTRANPAENPVLAAALRRRQQEQFGGNANRGNSAEKMQLLTAILAVLHQRGEDEPFGLRSMDETKLQAYLRYLKSKDKSPAAS
;
A
#
# COMPACT_ATOMS: atom_id res chain seq x y z
N MET A 1 -21.31 -33.97 -30.35
CA MET A 1 -21.27 -33.14 -29.12
C MET A 1 -22.36 -33.63 -28.20
N THR A 2 -22.03 -34.27 -27.07
CA THR A 2 -23.02 -34.82 -26.15
C THR A 2 -23.60 -33.69 -25.30
N SER A 3 -24.77 -33.21 -25.67
CA SER A 3 -25.54 -32.21 -24.93
C SER A 3 -25.95 -32.78 -23.58
N ALA A 4 -25.15 -32.54 -22.53
CA ALA A 4 -25.50 -32.96 -21.19
C ALA A 4 -26.84 -32.31 -20.78
N SER A 5 -27.82 -33.11 -20.37
CA SER A 5 -29.15 -32.63 -19.96
C SER A 5 -29.15 -31.94 -18.60
N ALA A 6 -28.09 -32.13 -17.80
CA ALA A 6 -27.93 -31.57 -16.47
C ALA A 6 -26.52 -31.03 -16.23
N CYS A 7 -26.40 -30.11 -15.29
CA CYS A 7 -25.12 -29.55 -14.88
C CYS A 7 -24.25 -30.63 -14.20
N PRO A 8 -22.99 -30.84 -14.59
CA PRO A 8 -22.13 -31.88 -14.01
C PRO A 8 -21.68 -31.58 -12.57
N LEU A 9 -21.88 -30.34 -12.08
CA LEU A 9 -21.46 -29.91 -10.74
C LEU A 9 -22.61 -30.00 -9.75
N CYS A 10 -23.74 -29.36 -10.04
CA CYS A 10 -24.90 -29.35 -9.14
C CYS A 10 -25.98 -30.38 -9.50
N LYS A 11 -25.80 -31.14 -10.58
CA LYS A 11 -26.75 -32.16 -11.10
C LYS A 11 -28.15 -31.63 -11.44
N ARG A 12 -28.36 -30.31 -11.44
CA ARG A 12 -29.64 -29.70 -11.82
C ARG A 12 -29.86 -29.83 -13.33
N PRO A 13 -31.07 -30.21 -13.78
CA PRO A 13 -31.40 -30.25 -15.19
C PRO A 13 -31.39 -28.85 -15.79
N PHE A 14 -30.90 -28.73 -17.02
CA PHE A 14 -31.01 -27.49 -17.77
C PHE A 14 -32.43 -27.33 -18.29
N GLY A 15 -33.00 -26.15 -18.10
CA GLY A 15 -34.36 -25.81 -18.52
C GLY A 15 -34.49 -24.31 -18.73
N LEU A 16 -35.72 -23.81 -18.85
CA LEU A 16 -36.02 -22.40 -19.12
C LEU A 16 -35.38 -21.43 -18.10
N PHE A 17 -35.26 -21.86 -16.84
CA PHE A 17 -34.70 -21.06 -15.76
C PHE A 17 -33.20 -21.27 -15.53
N LEU A 18 -32.58 -22.27 -16.17
CA LEU A 18 -31.19 -22.64 -15.93
C LEU A 18 -30.43 -22.67 -17.25
N TRP A 19 -29.84 -21.52 -17.58
CA TRP A 19 -29.08 -21.33 -18.80
C TRP A 19 -27.80 -22.17 -18.84
N ARG A 20 -27.47 -22.63 -20.04
CA ARG A 20 -26.26 -23.41 -20.33
C ARG A 20 -25.11 -22.46 -20.63
N HIS A 21 -24.01 -22.62 -19.91
CA HIS A 21 -22.79 -21.86 -20.13
C HIS A 21 -21.58 -22.77 -20.27
N GLU A 22 -20.61 -22.36 -21.06
CA GLU A 22 -19.36 -23.09 -21.21
C GLU A 22 -18.27 -22.51 -20.31
N CYS A 23 -17.59 -23.36 -19.58
CA CYS A 23 -16.39 -22.96 -18.84
C CYS A 23 -15.25 -22.64 -19.83
N GLY A 24 -14.67 -21.45 -19.74
CA GLY A 24 -13.56 -21.01 -20.58
C GLY A 24 -12.32 -21.91 -20.50
N TYR A 25 -12.12 -22.63 -19.38
CA TYR A 25 -10.95 -23.48 -19.13
C TYR A 25 -11.16 -24.93 -19.52
N CYS A 26 -12.20 -25.59 -19.00
CA CYS A 26 -12.44 -27.01 -19.23
C CYS A 26 -13.48 -27.31 -20.30
N LYS A 27 -14.09 -26.27 -20.91
CA LYS A 27 -15.09 -26.36 -21.98
C LYS A 27 -16.32 -27.21 -21.65
N LYS A 28 -16.56 -27.49 -20.37
CA LYS A 28 -17.76 -28.20 -19.89
C LYS A 28 -18.95 -27.26 -19.84
N THR A 29 -20.12 -27.77 -20.23
CA THR A 29 -21.41 -27.08 -20.05
C THR A 29 -21.86 -27.16 -18.59
N VAL A 30 -22.10 -26.00 -18.00
CA VAL A 30 -22.40 -25.80 -16.57
C VAL A 30 -23.45 -24.70 -16.45
N CYS A 31 -24.17 -24.66 -15.31
CA CYS A 31 -25.15 -23.60 -15.08
C CYS A 31 -24.49 -22.29 -14.64
N ASP A 32 -25.28 -21.21 -14.60
CA ASP A 32 -24.82 -19.87 -14.20
C ASP A 32 -24.20 -19.87 -12.80
N ASP A 33 -24.87 -20.47 -11.81
CA ASP A 33 -24.39 -20.61 -10.43
C ASP A 33 -23.03 -21.34 -10.34
N CYS A 34 -22.82 -22.34 -11.20
CA CYS A 34 -21.64 -23.19 -11.17
C CYS A 34 -20.46 -22.63 -11.96
N ALA A 35 -20.69 -21.64 -12.82
CA ALA A 35 -19.66 -20.92 -13.56
C ALA A 35 -19.94 -19.42 -13.61
N PRO A 36 -19.65 -18.72 -12.49
CA PRO A 36 -19.75 -17.27 -12.45
C PRO A 36 -18.80 -16.61 -13.47
N LYS A 37 -19.19 -15.43 -13.95
CA LYS A 37 -18.39 -14.63 -14.87
C LYS A 37 -17.27 -13.93 -14.09
N VAL A 38 -16.02 -14.17 -14.47
CA VAL A 38 -14.82 -13.58 -13.86
C VAL A 38 -13.98 -12.96 -14.96
N LYS A 39 -13.78 -11.63 -14.92
CA LYS A 39 -12.86 -10.90 -15.82
C LYS A 39 -12.98 -11.33 -17.30
N ASP A 40 -14.22 -11.34 -17.81
CA ASP A 40 -14.61 -11.62 -19.20
C ASP A 40 -14.80 -13.07 -19.65
N HIS A 41 -14.43 -14.07 -18.84
CA HIS A 41 -14.76 -15.47 -19.12
C HIS A 41 -15.53 -16.11 -17.97
N ARG A 42 -16.28 -17.17 -18.28
CA ARG A 42 -16.95 -17.98 -17.25
C ARG A 42 -16.03 -19.08 -16.79
N GLN A 43 -15.87 -19.22 -15.48
CA GLN A 43 -15.01 -20.24 -14.89
C GLN A 43 -15.81 -21.11 -13.94
N CYS A 44 -15.80 -22.42 -14.16
CA CYS A 44 -16.44 -23.33 -13.22
C CYS A 44 -15.68 -23.41 -11.89
N SER A 45 -16.39 -23.67 -10.79
CA SER A 45 -15.83 -23.75 -9.44
C SER A 45 -14.61 -24.69 -9.33
N ALA A 46 -14.65 -25.83 -10.02
CA ALA A 46 -13.54 -26.77 -10.07
C ALA A 46 -12.27 -26.18 -10.73
N CYS A 47 -12.43 -25.40 -11.80
CA CYS A 47 -11.30 -24.70 -12.44
C CYS A 47 -10.79 -23.55 -11.58
N ALA A 48 -11.69 -22.80 -10.93
CA ALA A 48 -11.31 -21.74 -10.00
C ALA A 48 -10.48 -22.27 -8.82
N ALA A 49 -10.86 -23.43 -8.27
CA ALA A 49 -10.11 -24.08 -7.20
C ALA A 49 -8.70 -24.51 -7.64
N ARG A 50 -8.55 -25.06 -8.85
CA ARG A 50 -7.25 -25.46 -9.41
C ARG A 50 -6.31 -24.27 -9.60
N VAL A 51 -6.82 -23.13 -10.07
CA VAL A 51 -6.02 -21.91 -10.22
C VAL A 51 -5.55 -21.38 -8.86
N LYS A 52 -6.41 -21.41 -7.83
CA LYS A 52 -6.02 -21.03 -6.46
C LYS A 52 -4.94 -21.96 -5.89
N GLN A 53 -5.06 -23.26 -6.12
CA GLN A 53 -4.04 -24.23 -5.68
C GLN A 53 -2.71 -23.99 -6.40
N GLN A 54 -2.71 -23.76 -7.72
CA GLN A 54 -1.47 -23.44 -8.44
C GLN A 54 -0.83 -22.14 -7.98
N GLN A 55 -1.62 -21.11 -7.63
CA GLN A 55 -1.10 -19.88 -7.03
C GLN A 55 -0.52 -20.11 -5.62
N GLN A 56 -1.08 -21.03 -4.85
CA GLN A 56 -0.54 -21.42 -3.55
C GLN A 56 0.75 -22.25 -3.70
N THR A 57 0.84 -23.17 -4.66
CA THR A 57 2.04 -23.99 -4.88
C THR A 57 3.18 -23.20 -5.53
N GLN A 58 2.87 -22.13 -6.28
CA GLN A 58 3.85 -21.19 -6.83
C GLN A 58 4.18 -20.00 -5.93
N GLN A 59 3.61 -19.92 -4.71
CA GLN A 59 4.24 -19.11 -3.67
C GLN A 59 5.35 -19.96 -3.02
N PRO A 60 6.65 -19.69 -3.29
CA PRO A 60 7.70 -20.32 -2.53
C PRO A 60 7.50 -19.90 -1.07
N ARG A 61 7.36 -20.89 -0.20
CA ARG A 61 7.47 -20.83 1.27
C ARG A 61 7.87 -19.45 1.81
N ARG A 62 6.91 -18.55 1.98
CA ARG A 62 6.99 -17.43 2.93
C ARG A 62 6.23 -17.81 4.19
N THR A 63 6.49 -19.02 4.70
CA THR A 63 6.35 -19.27 6.13
C THR A 63 7.52 -18.54 6.79
N SER A 64 7.20 -17.42 7.41
CA SER A 64 8.10 -16.65 8.27
C SER A 64 8.71 -17.58 9.32
N ASN A 65 9.95 -17.99 9.08
CA ASN A 65 10.81 -18.56 10.11
C ASN A 65 11.13 -17.43 11.12
N PRO A 66 10.79 -17.57 12.41
CA PRO A 66 11.08 -16.52 13.41
C PRO A 66 12.59 -16.26 13.59
N ALA A 67 13.45 -17.20 13.19
CA ALA A 67 14.91 -17.02 13.17
C ALA A 67 15.41 -16.02 12.11
N SER A 68 14.62 -15.69 11.08
CA SER A 68 15.02 -14.76 10.01
C SER A 68 14.74 -13.29 10.36
N ALA A 69 13.82 -13.03 11.28
CA ALA A 69 13.46 -11.65 11.68
C ALA A 69 14.57 -11.01 12.55
N GLU A 70 15.26 -11.81 13.36
CA GLU A 70 16.34 -11.33 14.23
C GLU A 70 17.60 -11.00 13.43
N GLY A 71 17.96 -11.84 12.45
CA GLY A 71 19.05 -11.56 11.51
C GLY A 71 18.80 -10.32 10.65
N GLU A 72 17.55 -10.13 10.19
CA GLU A 72 17.17 -8.93 9.42
C GLU A 72 17.20 -7.66 10.29
N ARG A 73 16.77 -7.75 11.56
CA ARG A 73 16.85 -6.65 12.52
C ARG A 73 18.29 -6.28 12.84
N ALA A 74 19.17 -7.26 13.03
CA ALA A 74 20.59 -7.06 13.27
C ALA A 74 21.31 -6.48 12.04
N ALA A 75 20.95 -6.91 10.83
CA ALA A 75 21.48 -6.34 9.58
C ALA A 75 21.05 -4.87 9.40
N ARG A 76 19.78 -4.56 9.68
CA ARG A 76 19.27 -3.17 9.66
C ARG A 76 19.95 -2.29 10.70
N MET A 77 20.24 -2.82 11.89
CA MET A 77 20.95 -2.11 12.95
C MET A 77 22.39 -1.79 12.54
N ARG A 78 23.13 -2.76 11.98
CA ARG A 78 24.50 -2.53 11.46
C ARG A 78 24.53 -1.51 10.32
N ALA A 79 23.59 -1.60 9.38
CA ALA A 79 23.50 -0.62 8.29
C ALA A 79 23.18 0.80 8.78
N ALA A 80 22.40 0.93 9.86
CA ALA A 80 22.11 2.23 10.48
C ALA A 80 23.34 2.80 11.21
N GLU A 81 24.08 1.95 11.94
CA GLU A 81 25.33 2.34 12.62
C GLU A 81 26.41 2.79 11.63
N GLU A 82 26.57 2.07 10.52
CA GLU A 82 27.54 2.41 9.48
C GLU A 82 27.22 3.78 8.84
N ARG A 83 25.93 4.06 8.58
CA ARG A 83 25.49 5.38 8.10
C ARG A 83 25.77 6.49 9.12
N MET A 84 25.58 6.22 10.41
CA MET A 84 25.89 7.19 11.46
C MET A 84 27.40 7.46 11.55
N LYS A 85 28.23 6.41 11.45
CA LYS A 85 29.70 6.52 11.45
C LYS A 85 30.21 7.29 10.24
N ALA A 86 29.65 7.02 9.06
CA ALA A 86 29.98 7.77 7.84
C ALA A 86 29.59 9.26 7.94
N ALA A 87 28.48 9.58 8.60
CA ALA A 87 28.08 10.96 8.85
C ALA A 87 29.04 11.70 9.79
N GLN A 88 29.54 11.05 10.85
CA GLN A 88 30.51 11.66 11.79
C GLN A 88 31.85 12.00 11.12
N GLN A 89 32.29 11.20 10.15
CA GLN A 89 33.55 11.46 9.44
C GLN A 89 33.46 12.66 8.48
N ARG A 90 32.27 13.02 7.99
CA ARG A 90 32.09 14.17 7.08
C ARG A 90 32.23 15.53 7.78
N GLY A 91 32.32 15.57 9.10
CA GLY A 91 32.48 16.80 9.89
C GLY A 91 33.86 17.00 10.51
N ARG A 92 34.86 16.14 10.23
CA ARG A 92 36.19 16.29 10.85
C ARG A 92 36.98 17.38 10.11
N PRO A 93 37.27 18.55 10.71
CA PRO A 93 38.11 19.55 10.07
C PRO A 93 39.49 18.94 9.84
N GLN A 94 39.93 18.94 8.58
CA GLN A 94 41.32 18.64 8.26
C GLN A 94 42.19 19.69 8.95
N SER A 95 42.92 19.29 9.99
CA SER A 95 44.04 20.08 10.47
C SER A 95 45.11 20.05 9.39
N ARG A 96 45.07 21.03 8.48
CA ARG A 96 46.06 21.22 7.42
C ARG A 96 47.31 21.84 8.05
N GLY A 97 48.11 20.99 8.70
CA GLY A 97 49.52 21.30 8.99
C GLY A 97 50.27 21.44 7.67
N GLY A 98 51.02 22.52 7.54
CA GLY A 98 51.60 22.98 6.28
C GLY A 98 52.69 22.07 5.71
N GLN A 99 52.75 22.01 4.39
CA GLN A 99 53.90 22.43 3.60
C GLN A 99 53.54 22.36 2.11
N ALA A 100 53.70 23.50 1.44
CA ALA A 100 53.64 23.61 -0.01
C ALA A 100 54.99 23.23 -0.60
N PRO A 101 55.01 22.62 -1.80
CA PRO A 101 56.01 22.95 -2.79
C PRO A 101 55.35 23.58 -4.02
N VAL A 102 56.09 24.54 -4.56
CA VAL A 102 55.72 25.50 -5.60
C VAL A 102 56.11 24.95 -6.99
N LEU A 103 55.41 25.45 -8.02
CA LEU A 103 55.79 25.57 -9.45
C LEU A 103 55.40 24.42 -10.41
N PRO A 104 55.29 24.68 -11.74
CA PRO A 104 54.61 25.81 -12.40
C PRO A 104 53.80 25.41 -13.67
N VAL A 105 52.84 26.29 -14.02
CA VAL A 105 52.36 26.72 -15.35
C VAL A 105 52.80 25.93 -16.60
N ALA A 106 51.83 25.42 -17.37
CA ALA A 106 51.77 25.53 -18.84
C ALA A 106 50.39 25.09 -19.40
N GLU A 107 49.61 26.06 -19.86
CA GLU A 107 48.59 25.91 -20.92
C GLU A 107 49.27 26.27 -22.27
N PRO A 108 48.78 25.86 -23.47
CA PRO A 108 47.47 26.33 -23.96
C PRO A 108 46.67 25.42 -24.94
N ALA A 109 45.35 25.64 -24.90
CA ALA A 109 44.36 25.79 -25.97
C ALA A 109 44.47 25.04 -27.33
N SER A 110 43.41 24.29 -27.67
CA SER A 110 42.72 24.29 -28.98
C SER A 110 41.44 23.44 -28.91
N ARG A 111 40.36 23.62 -29.67
CA ARG A 111 39.70 24.75 -30.37
C ARG A 111 38.45 24.09 -31.02
N MET A 112 37.32 24.79 -31.05
CA MET A 112 36.12 24.56 -31.90
C MET A 112 35.19 23.38 -31.55
N SER A 113 33.85 23.41 -31.72
CA SER A 113 32.83 24.44 -32.05
C SER A 113 31.45 23.74 -32.02
N GLN A 114 30.37 24.56 -32.03
CA GLN A 114 28.92 24.25 -32.17
C GLN A 114 28.19 24.14 -30.82
N GLN A 115 27.13 24.92 -30.50
CA GLN A 115 26.09 25.49 -31.35
C GLN A 115 25.33 26.62 -30.61
N GLN A 116 24.82 27.57 -31.40
CA GLN A 116 23.60 28.40 -31.22
C GLN A 116 23.60 29.65 -30.30
N GLN A 117 23.62 30.80 -31.01
CA GLN A 117 23.14 32.15 -30.67
C GLN A 117 21.63 32.10 -30.36
N CYS A 118 20.97 32.96 -29.57
CA CYS A 118 20.90 34.42 -29.47
C CYS A 118 20.39 34.75 -28.02
N TYR A 119 20.63 35.86 -27.33
CA TYR A 119 20.35 37.27 -27.63
C TYR A 119 21.14 38.17 -26.66
N THR A 120 21.34 39.40 -27.09
CA THR A 120 22.07 40.53 -26.49
C THR A 120 21.60 40.98 -25.10
N GLY A 121 22.55 41.31 -24.22
CA GLY A 121 22.33 42.11 -23.01
C GLY A 121 23.53 42.13 -22.05
N ALA A 122 24.31 43.21 -22.11
CA ALA A 122 25.43 43.67 -21.27
C ALA A 122 25.75 42.97 -19.91
N SER A 123 27.05 42.74 -19.70
CA SER A 123 27.70 42.45 -18.40
C SER A 123 28.23 43.78 -17.78
N PRO A 124 28.48 43.89 -16.45
CA PRO A 124 29.56 43.14 -15.81
C PRO A 124 29.28 42.57 -14.39
N SER A 125 30.08 41.55 -14.07
CA SER A 125 30.39 40.77 -12.85
C SER A 125 30.49 41.53 -11.49
N PRO A 126 31.03 40.92 -10.40
CA PRO A 126 30.57 39.77 -9.58
C PRO A 126 30.58 40.12 -8.07
N GLN A 127 29.58 39.75 -7.24
CA GLN A 127 29.80 39.76 -5.77
C GLN A 127 29.11 38.61 -5.03
N ALA A 128 29.89 38.05 -4.12
CA ALA A 128 29.60 36.94 -3.23
C ALA A 128 28.80 37.38 -1.99
N ASP A 129 28.23 36.36 -1.33
CA ASP A 129 27.92 36.28 0.10
C ASP A 129 26.95 37.29 0.74
N VAL A 130 25.67 36.90 0.79
CA VAL A 130 24.83 37.07 2.00
C VAL A 130 23.84 35.88 2.09
N PRO A 131 23.73 35.13 3.20
CA PRO A 131 22.64 34.20 3.39
C PRO A 131 21.39 34.99 3.76
N THR A 132 20.71 35.52 2.73
CA THR A 132 19.40 36.16 2.91
C THR A 132 18.45 35.11 3.45
N ARG A 133 18.00 35.36 4.67
CA ARG A 133 16.96 34.65 5.41
C ARG A 133 15.77 34.42 4.49
N ALA A 134 15.70 33.24 3.87
CA ALA A 134 14.74 32.96 2.81
C ALA A 134 13.32 33.18 3.33
N ASN A 135 12.67 34.21 2.79
CA ASN A 135 11.29 34.53 3.06
C ASN A 135 10.46 33.33 2.55
N PRO A 136 9.52 32.76 3.33
CA PRO A 136 8.71 31.63 2.87
C PRO A 136 7.88 31.92 1.61
N ALA A 137 7.83 33.19 1.15
CA ALA A 137 7.24 33.59 -0.13
C ALA A 137 8.14 33.34 -1.36
N GLU A 138 9.46 33.24 -1.20
CA GLU A 138 10.41 33.21 -2.34
C GLU A 138 10.85 31.79 -2.74
N ASN A 139 10.61 30.79 -1.89
CA ASN A 139 10.97 29.40 -2.18
C ASN A 139 9.73 28.49 -2.12
N PRO A 140 9.09 28.19 -3.27
CA PRO A 140 7.87 27.39 -3.31
C PRO A 140 8.10 25.96 -2.79
N VAL A 141 9.33 25.44 -2.90
CA VAL A 141 9.69 24.11 -2.37
C VAL A 141 9.75 24.14 -0.84
N LEU A 142 10.35 25.17 -0.25
CA LEU A 142 10.38 25.35 1.21
C LEU A 142 8.98 25.58 1.77
N ALA A 143 8.16 26.41 1.12
CA ALA A 143 6.76 26.64 1.50
C ALA A 143 5.92 25.36 1.40
N ALA A 144 6.13 24.56 0.34
CA ALA A 144 5.49 23.25 0.22
C ALA A 144 5.96 22.27 1.31
N ALA A 145 7.25 22.27 1.65
CA ALA A 145 7.82 21.42 2.70
C ALA A 145 7.28 21.79 4.09
N LEU A 146 7.18 23.09 4.40
CA LEU A 146 6.60 23.58 5.65
C LEU A 146 5.10 23.25 5.74
N ARG A 147 4.34 23.39 4.65
CA ARG A 147 2.93 22.95 4.60
C ARG A 147 2.77 21.46 4.83
N ARG A 148 3.61 20.60 4.22
CA ARG A 148 3.62 19.16 4.49
C ARG A 148 3.91 18.85 5.95
N ARG A 149 4.94 19.49 6.53
CA ARG A 149 5.28 19.32 7.95
C ARG A 149 4.16 19.77 8.88
N GLN A 150 3.47 20.87 8.57
CA GLN A 150 2.32 21.33 9.34
C GLN A 150 1.13 20.36 9.19
N GLN A 151 0.88 19.84 7.98
CA GLN A 151 -0.10 18.77 7.77
C GLN A 151 0.28 17.46 8.47
N GLU A 152 1.55 17.14 8.66
CA GLU A 152 1.98 15.97 9.43
C GLU A 152 1.81 16.20 10.94
N GLN A 153 2.06 17.42 11.43
CA GLN A 153 1.85 17.79 12.84
C GLN A 153 0.36 17.85 13.22
N PHE A 154 -0.50 18.38 12.35
CA PHE A 154 -1.94 18.48 12.60
C PHE A 154 -2.76 17.32 12.02
N GLY A 155 -2.22 16.61 11.02
CA GLY A 155 -2.84 15.48 10.31
C GLY A 155 -2.20 14.13 10.64
N GLY A 156 -1.32 14.06 11.63
CA GLY A 156 -0.79 12.83 12.24
C GLY A 156 -1.84 11.98 12.98
N ASN A 157 -3.11 12.13 12.64
CA ASN A 157 -4.24 11.34 13.14
C ASN A 157 -5.02 10.68 11.98
N ALA A 158 -4.31 10.19 10.96
CA ALA A 158 -4.85 9.18 10.05
C ALA A 158 -5.26 7.86 10.77
N ASN A 159 -5.06 7.77 12.10
CA ASN A 159 -5.58 6.74 12.98
C ASN A 159 -6.97 7.08 13.60
N ARG A 160 -7.65 8.16 13.16
CA ARG A 160 -9.05 8.43 13.55
C ARG A 160 -10.04 7.35 13.07
N GLY A 161 -9.62 6.45 12.18
CA GLY A 161 -10.40 5.30 11.75
C GLY A 161 -10.49 4.16 12.78
N ASN A 162 -9.72 4.25 13.88
CA ASN A 162 -9.67 3.32 15.02
C ASN A 162 -9.64 4.13 16.33
N SER A 163 -10.62 4.98 16.56
CA SER A 163 -10.86 5.49 17.91
C SER A 163 -10.98 4.30 18.90
N ALA A 164 -10.47 4.47 20.11
CA ALA A 164 -10.58 3.45 21.16
C ALA A 164 -12.05 3.05 21.37
N GLU A 165 -12.97 4.00 21.23
CA GLU A 165 -14.41 3.79 21.31
C GLU A 165 -14.94 2.90 20.17
N LYS A 166 -14.53 3.13 18.92
CA LYS A 166 -14.90 2.25 17.80
C LYS A 166 -14.44 0.81 18.04
N MET A 167 -13.23 0.63 18.55
CA MET A 167 -12.72 -0.70 18.86
C MET A 167 -13.55 -1.37 19.95
N GLN A 168 -13.89 -0.66 21.03
CA GLN A 168 -14.76 -1.17 22.09
C GLN A 168 -16.14 -1.58 21.55
N LEU A 169 -16.73 -0.78 20.67
CA LEU A 169 -18.03 -1.07 20.05
C LEU A 169 -17.95 -2.33 19.17
N LEU A 170 -16.92 -2.45 18.34
CA LEU A 170 -16.71 -3.64 17.51
C LEU A 170 -16.54 -4.90 18.37
N THR A 171 -15.71 -4.84 19.42
CA THR A 171 -15.53 -5.96 20.35
C THR A 171 -16.84 -6.35 21.03
N ALA A 172 -17.62 -5.37 21.49
CA ALA A 172 -18.93 -5.62 22.11
C ALA A 172 -19.93 -6.26 21.13
N ILE A 173 -19.98 -5.78 19.89
CA ILE A 173 -20.85 -6.35 18.84
C ILE A 173 -20.44 -7.79 18.53
N LEU A 174 -19.14 -8.04 18.33
CA LEU A 174 -18.63 -9.38 18.03
C LEU A 174 -18.89 -10.38 19.17
N ALA A 175 -18.79 -9.94 20.42
CA ALA A 175 -19.12 -10.78 21.57
C ALA A 175 -20.59 -11.23 21.55
N VAL A 176 -21.51 -10.32 21.22
CA VAL A 176 -22.95 -10.64 21.11
C VAL A 176 -23.23 -11.56 19.91
N LEU A 177 -22.61 -11.31 18.77
CA LEU A 177 -22.78 -12.16 17.58
C LEU A 177 -22.25 -13.58 17.81
N HIS A 178 -21.07 -13.70 18.44
CA HIS A 178 -20.47 -15.00 18.77
C HIS A 178 -21.34 -15.78 19.77
N GLN A 179 -21.96 -15.11 20.74
CA GLN A 179 -22.90 -15.74 21.67
C GLN A 179 -24.13 -16.33 20.96
N ARG A 180 -24.50 -15.78 19.80
CA ARG A 180 -25.64 -16.23 18.97
C ARG A 180 -25.25 -17.21 17.87
N GLY A 181 -23.96 -17.44 17.65
CA GLY A 181 -23.47 -18.19 16.49
C GLY A 181 -23.74 -17.50 15.14
N GLU A 182 -23.94 -16.18 15.14
CA GLU A 182 -24.09 -15.36 13.92
C GLU A 182 -22.70 -14.88 13.44
N ASP A 183 -22.46 -14.88 12.13
CA ASP A 183 -21.19 -14.42 11.53
C ASP A 183 -21.05 -12.89 11.56
N GLU A 184 -19.80 -12.39 11.54
CA GLU A 184 -19.50 -10.96 11.44
C GLU A 184 -20.07 -10.38 10.13
N PRO A 185 -20.99 -9.39 10.17
CA PRO A 185 -21.59 -8.85 8.97
C PRO A 185 -20.56 -8.08 8.15
N PHE A 186 -20.69 -8.20 6.82
CA PHE A 186 -19.77 -7.53 5.89
C PHE A 186 -19.75 -6.02 6.10
N GLY A 187 -18.54 -5.45 6.22
CA GLY A 187 -18.36 -4.01 6.37
C GLY A 187 -18.55 -3.48 7.80
N LEU A 188 -18.75 -4.33 8.81
CA LEU A 188 -18.89 -3.88 10.21
C LEU A 188 -17.71 -3.00 10.64
N ARG A 189 -16.48 -3.40 10.30
CA ARG A 189 -15.25 -2.64 10.64
C ARG A 189 -15.11 -1.31 9.92
N SER A 190 -15.76 -1.15 8.77
CA SER A 190 -15.79 0.11 8.02
C SER A 190 -16.88 1.07 8.50
N MET A 191 -17.78 0.64 9.38
CA MET A 191 -18.84 1.51 9.91
C MET A 191 -18.28 2.55 10.89
N ASP A 192 -18.95 3.70 10.92
CA ASP A 192 -18.70 4.77 11.88
C ASP A 192 -19.25 4.41 13.27
N GLU A 193 -18.71 5.06 14.30
CA GLU A 193 -19.08 4.82 15.71
C GLU A 193 -20.58 4.91 15.95
N THR A 194 -21.25 5.93 15.40
CA THR A 194 -22.70 6.13 15.55
C THR A 194 -23.50 4.96 15.00
N LYS A 195 -23.07 4.40 13.85
CA LYS A 195 -23.74 3.24 13.24
C LYS A 195 -23.48 1.98 14.05
N LEU A 196 -22.27 1.80 14.59
CA LEU A 196 -21.96 0.69 15.50
C LEU A 196 -22.77 0.77 16.79
N GLN A 197 -22.93 1.96 17.39
CA GLN A 197 -23.79 2.15 18.56
C GLN A 197 -25.26 1.85 18.28
N ALA A 198 -25.78 2.29 17.13
CA ALA A 198 -27.14 1.97 16.70
C ALA A 198 -27.31 0.46 16.50
N TYR A 199 -26.33 -0.20 15.88
CA TYR A 199 -26.34 -1.64 15.67
C TYR A 199 -26.28 -2.43 16.98
N LEU A 200 -25.42 -2.02 17.93
CA LEU A 200 -25.35 -2.64 19.25
C LEU A 200 -26.67 -2.49 20.02
N ARG A 201 -27.35 -1.35 19.92
CA ARG A 201 -28.70 -1.16 20.49
C ARG A 201 -29.72 -2.08 19.83
N TYR A 202 -29.70 -2.19 18.50
CA TYR A 202 -30.57 -3.10 17.75
C TYR A 202 -30.37 -4.56 18.20
N LEU A 203 -29.12 -5.01 18.32
CA LEU A 203 -28.82 -6.34 18.83
C LEU A 203 -29.40 -6.55 20.23
N LYS A 204 -29.15 -5.63 21.16
CA LYS A 204 -29.70 -5.70 22.53
C LYS A 204 -31.23 -5.69 22.58
N SER A 205 -31.89 -4.93 21.69
CA SER A 205 -33.36 -4.96 21.59
C SER A 205 -33.88 -6.27 20.99
N LYS A 206 -33.14 -6.87 20.05
CA LYS A 206 -33.47 -8.19 19.49
C LYS A 206 -33.39 -9.28 20.57
N ASP A 207 -32.51 -9.15 21.57
CA ASP A 207 -32.50 -10.06 22.74
C ASP A 207 -33.72 -9.88 23.65
N LYS A 208 -34.28 -8.67 23.70
CA LYS A 208 -35.39 -8.32 24.60
C LYS A 208 -36.77 -8.64 24.03
N SER A 209 -36.84 -8.90 22.73
CA SER A 209 -38.02 -9.46 22.07
C SER A 209 -37.83 -10.98 21.99
N PRO A 210 -38.21 -11.76 23.02
CA PRO A 210 -38.12 -13.20 22.92
C PRO A 210 -38.97 -13.65 21.73
N ALA A 211 -38.38 -14.55 20.95
CA ALA A 211 -39.06 -15.29 19.91
C ALA A 211 -40.41 -15.80 20.45
N ALA A 212 -41.50 -15.29 19.87
CA ALA A 212 -42.76 -16.01 19.87
C ALA A 212 -42.53 -17.28 19.04
N SER A 213 -42.30 -18.39 19.72
CA SER A 213 -42.47 -19.74 19.22
C SER A 213 -43.67 -20.35 19.92
#